data_AF-A0A958SC03-F1
#
_entry.id   AF-A0A958SC03-F1
#
_cell.length_a   1.000
_cell.length_b   1.000
_cell.length_c   1.000
_cell.angle_alpha   90.00
_cell.angle_beta   90.00
_cell.angle_gamma   90.00
#
_symmetry.space_group_name_H-M   'P 1'
#
loop_
_entity.id
_entity.type
_entity.pdbx_description
1 polymer ?
#
loop_
_entity_poly.entity_id
_entity_poly.type
_entity_poly.pdbx_seq_one_letter_code
_entity_poly.pdbx_strand_id
1 'polypeptide(L)'
;MFENKNKTNKQEPISDNLIIKKMRLIRGMSRNEAALIFSYSRSSIERIENGRSQLTKDKIQKFVEGYGFKMQEFINLKLGKSSDTIVPENPVK
;
A
#
# COMPACT_ATOMS: atom_id res chain seq x y z
N MET A 1 -13.16 -2.14 41.62
CA MET A 1 -12.11 -1.54 40.77
C MET A 1 -12.03 -2.35 39.49
N PHE A 2 -12.51 -1.82 38.37
CA PHE A 2 -12.34 -2.48 37.07
C PHE A 2 -11.06 -1.95 36.45
N GLU A 3 -10.05 -2.82 36.40
CA GLU A 3 -8.74 -2.54 35.82
C GLU A 3 -8.91 -2.41 34.29
N ASN A 4 -8.84 -1.16 33.80
CA ASN A 4 -8.80 -0.89 32.37
C ASN A 4 -7.43 -1.34 31.82
N LYS A 5 -7.36 -2.58 31.35
CA LYS A 5 -6.21 -3.09 30.61
C LYS A 5 -6.20 -2.45 29.23
N ASN A 6 -5.61 -1.27 29.11
CA ASN A 6 -5.14 -0.74 27.83
C ASN A 6 -4.05 -1.68 27.30
N LYS A 7 -4.49 -2.79 26.67
CA LYS A 7 -3.65 -3.63 25.80
C LYS A 7 -3.18 -2.71 24.68
N THR A 8 -1.94 -2.24 24.74
CA THR A 8 -1.22 -1.75 23.58
C THR A 8 -1.13 -2.93 22.61
N ASN A 9 -2.13 -3.04 21.74
CA ASN A 9 -2.18 -4.09 20.73
C ASN A 9 -1.01 -3.78 19.78
N LYS A 10 0.15 -4.43 19.99
CA LYS A 10 1.28 -4.43 19.07
C LYS A 10 0.78 -5.10 17.78
N GLN A 11 0.06 -4.35 16.95
CA GLN A 11 -0.33 -4.82 15.63
C GLN A 11 0.97 -4.95 14.84
N GLU A 12 1.24 -6.16 14.35
CA GLU A 12 2.39 -6.38 13.49
C GLU A 12 2.26 -5.52 12.23
N PRO A 13 3.37 -4.96 11.71
CA PRO A 13 3.36 -4.20 10.48
C PRO A 13 2.75 -5.02 9.34
N ILE A 14 1.80 -4.43 8.61
CA ILE A 14 1.16 -5.10 7.45
C ILE A 14 2.24 -5.41 6.40
N SER A 15 2.13 -6.52 5.68
CA SER A 15 3.12 -6.88 4.67
C SER A 15 3.12 -5.92 3.47
N ASP A 16 4.29 -5.71 2.86
CA ASP A 16 4.47 -4.71 1.80
C ASP A 16 3.55 -4.94 0.59
N ASN A 17 3.34 -6.21 0.22
CA ASN A 17 2.42 -6.59 -0.87
C ASN A 17 0.97 -6.18 -0.60
N LEU A 18 0.52 -6.27 0.66
CA LEU A 18 -0.84 -5.86 1.03
C LEU A 18 -0.97 -4.34 1.06
N ILE A 19 0.10 -3.61 1.41
CA ILE A 19 0.09 -2.15 1.32
C ILE A 19 0.04 -1.67 -0.12
N ILE A 20 0.81 -2.28 -1.03
CA ILE A 20 0.71 -1.99 -2.48
C ILE A 20 -0.71 -2.23 -3.00
N LYS A 21 -1.34 -3.34 -2.61
CA LYS A 21 -2.76 -3.61 -2.94
C LYS A 21 -3.68 -2.52 -2.38
N LYS A 22 -3.48 -2.13 -1.12
CA LYS A 22 -4.29 -1.11 -0.44
C LYS A 22 -4.17 0.25 -1.13
N MET A 23 -2.97 0.67 -1.51
CA MET A 23 -2.74 1.91 -2.26
C MET A 23 -3.48 1.90 -3.60
N ARG A 24 -3.42 0.80 -4.35
CA ARG A 24 -4.19 0.66 -5.60
C ARG A 24 -5.70 0.83 -5.36
N LEU A 25 -6.24 0.22 -4.31
CA LEU A 25 -7.65 0.31 -3.97
C LEU A 25 -8.06 1.71 -3.50
N ILE A 26 -7.20 2.41 -2.74
CA ILE A 26 -7.41 3.83 -2.37
C ILE A 26 -7.50 4.69 -3.64
N ARG A 27 -6.71 4.38 -4.67
CA ARG A 27 -6.77 5.05 -5.98
C ARG A 27 -7.97 4.65 -6.84
N GLY A 28 -8.79 3.70 -6.41
CA GLY A 28 -9.92 3.18 -7.18
C GLY A 28 -9.52 2.39 -8.43
N MET A 29 -8.25 1.99 -8.55
CA MET A 29 -7.73 1.36 -9.77
C MET A 29 -7.95 -0.15 -9.76
N SER A 30 -8.29 -0.71 -10.92
CA SER A 30 -8.22 -2.14 -11.20
C SER A 30 -6.76 -2.61 -11.37
N ARG A 31 -6.54 -3.92 -11.34
CA ARG A 31 -5.21 -4.50 -11.64
C ARG A 31 -4.78 -4.26 -13.09
N ASN A 32 -5.73 -4.09 -14.01
CA ASN A 32 -5.43 -3.80 -15.41
C ASN A 32 -4.89 -2.37 -15.55
N GLU A 33 -5.49 -1.40 -14.88
CA GLU A 33 -5.00 -0.01 -14.88
C GLU A 33 -3.63 0.09 -14.23
N ALA A 34 -3.43 -0.57 -13.08
CA ALA A 34 -2.11 -0.64 -12.46
C ALA A 34 -1.06 -1.30 -13.39
N ALA A 35 -1.43 -2.38 -14.08
CA ALA A 35 -0.55 -3.04 -15.04
C ALA A 35 -0.06 -2.08 -16.14
N LEU A 36 -0.92 -1.18 -16.63
CA LEU A 36 -0.54 -0.16 -17.61
C LEU A 36 0.43 0.87 -17.02
N ILE A 37 0.21 1.34 -15.79
CA ILE A 37 1.08 2.33 -15.12
C ILE A 37 2.50 1.79 -14.91
N PHE A 38 2.63 0.53 -14.52
CA PHE A 38 3.92 -0.08 -14.15
C PHE A 38 4.55 -0.93 -15.27
N SER A 39 3.97 -0.91 -16.47
CA SER A 39 4.41 -1.76 -17.59
C SER A 39 4.53 -3.24 -17.22
N TYR A 40 3.55 -3.74 -16.46
CA TYR A 40 3.45 -5.14 -16.04
C TYR A 40 2.24 -5.82 -16.67
N SER A 41 2.20 -7.15 -16.63
CA SER A 41 0.95 -7.88 -16.90
C SER A 41 0.00 -7.79 -15.70
N ARG A 42 -1.32 -7.89 -15.94
CA ARG A 42 -2.32 -8.07 -14.86
C ARG A 42 -1.94 -9.19 -13.89
N SER A 43 -1.48 -10.32 -14.43
CA SER A 43 -1.05 -11.48 -13.63
C SER A 43 0.19 -11.18 -12.79
N SER A 44 1.08 -10.31 -13.24
CA SER A 44 2.24 -9.88 -12.47
C SER A 44 1.84 -8.97 -11.31
N ILE A 45 0.92 -8.02 -11.52
CA ILE A 45 0.33 -7.23 -10.43
C ILE A 45 -0.34 -8.14 -9.39
N GLU A 46 -1.13 -9.13 -9.82
CA GLU A 46 -1.77 -10.09 -8.93
C GLU A 46 -0.76 -10.90 -8.10
N ARG A 47 0.30 -11.43 -8.73
CA ARG A 47 1.37 -12.16 -8.02
C ARG A 47 2.06 -11.28 -6.99
N ILE A 48 2.33 -10.01 -7.34
CA ILE A 48 2.95 -9.04 -6.42
C ILE A 48 2.05 -8.82 -5.21
N GLU A 49 0.77 -8.50 -5.40
CA GLU A 49 -0.18 -8.24 -4.31
C GLU A 49 -0.41 -9.47 -3.42
N ASN A 50 -0.34 -10.67 -3.99
CA ASN A 50 -0.47 -11.93 -3.26
C ASN A 50 0.84 -12.40 -2.62
N GLY A 51 1.92 -11.60 -2.67
CA GLY A 51 3.21 -11.92 -2.06
C GLY A 51 3.99 -13.02 -2.78
N ARG A 52 3.60 -13.38 -4.01
CA ARG A 52 4.26 -14.40 -4.86
C ARG A 52 5.34 -13.82 -5.75
N SER A 53 5.82 -12.62 -5.45
CA SER A 53 6.92 -11.95 -6.13
C SER A 53 7.77 -11.22 -5.11
N GLN A 54 9.09 -11.26 -5.28
CA GLN A 54 10.00 -10.51 -4.45
C GLN A 54 9.84 -9.00 -4.69
N LEU A 55 9.55 -8.28 -3.61
CA LEU A 55 9.51 -6.81 -3.56
C LEU A 55 10.81 -6.29 -2.95
N THR A 56 11.64 -5.70 -3.80
CA THR A 56 12.82 -4.95 -3.34
C THR A 56 12.39 -3.54 -2.91
N LYS A 57 13.25 -2.84 -2.16
CA LYS A 57 13.01 -1.44 -1.78
C LYS A 57 12.72 -0.56 -3.01
N ASP A 58 13.48 -0.73 -4.08
CA ASP A 58 13.30 0.03 -5.32
C ASP A 58 11.95 -0.25 -6.00
N LYS A 59 11.48 -1.51 -5.97
CA LYS A 59 10.14 -1.84 -6.49
C LYS A 59 9.06 -1.18 -5.65
N ILE A 60 9.19 -1.21 -4.32
CA ILE A 60 8.26 -0.54 -3.41
C ILE A 60 8.23 0.96 -3.71
N GLN A 61 9.39 1.61 -3.82
CA GLN A 61 9.49 3.03 -4.18
C GLN A 61 8.74 3.34 -5.48
N LYS A 62 8.97 2.55 -6.53
CA LYS A 62 8.28 2.71 -7.82
C LYS A 62 6.77 2.59 -7.69
N PHE A 63 6.26 1.60 -6.95
CA PHE A 63 4.82 1.46 -6.72
C PHE A 63 4.25 2.65 -5.94
N VAL A 64 4.97 3.12 -4.93
CA VAL A 64 4.55 4.24 -4.09
C VAL A 64 4.44 5.52 -4.93
N GLU A 65 5.46 5.84 -5.70
CA GLU A 65 5.49 7.00 -6.58
C GLU A 65 4.48 6.89 -7.72
N GLY A 66 4.40 5.73 -8.39
CA GLY A 66 3.48 5.53 -9.50
C GLY A 66 2.00 5.57 -9.09
N TYR A 67 1.69 5.21 -7.85
CA TYR A 67 0.36 5.43 -7.28
C TYR A 67 0.18 6.84 -6.69
N GLY A 68 1.17 7.74 -6.80
CA GLY A 68 1.08 9.13 -6.36
C GLY A 68 1.11 9.33 -4.85
N PHE A 69 1.79 8.46 -4.11
CA PHE A 69 1.98 8.59 -2.66
C PHE A 69 3.44 8.89 -2.34
N LYS A 70 3.68 9.33 -1.10
CA LYS A 70 5.00 9.48 -0.48
C LYS A 70 5.32 8.20 0.31
N MET A 71 6.62 7.87 0.43
CA MET A 71 7.05 6.72 1.25
C MET A 71 6.59 6.80 2.71
N GLN A 72 6.43 8.01 3.25
CA GLN A 72 5.89 8.19 4.60
C GLN A 72 4.44 7.69 4.71
N GLU A 73 3.62 7.86 3.66
CA GLU A 73 2.25 7.37 3.63
C GLU A 73 2.22 5.84 3.53
N PHE A 74 3.13 5.25 2.74
CA PHE A 74 3.33 3.79 2.73
C PHE A 74 3.64 3.25 4.14
N ILE A 75 4.57 3.90 4.87
CA ILE A 75 4.93 3.52 6.24
C ILE A 75 3.75 3.72 7.20
N ASN A 76 3.01 4.82 7.08
CA ASN A 76 1.83 5.08 7.90
C ASN A 76 0.75 4.01 7.69
N LEU A 77 0.47 3.66 6.42
CA LEU A 77 -0.44 2.57 6.06
C LEU A 77 0.04 1.24 6.62
N LYS A 78 1.35 0.97 6.59
CA LYS A 78 1.97 -0.23 7.13
C LYS A 78 1.82 -0.36 8.65
N LEU A 79 1.90 0.77 9.36
CA LEU A 79 1.75 0.86 10.81
C LEU A 79 0.30 0.99 11.27
N GLY A 80 -0.68 0.96 10.35
CA GLY A 80 -2.09 1.12 10.68
C GLY A 80 -2.45 2.51 11.20
N LYS A 81 -1.63 3.53 10.93
CA LYS A 81 -1.94 4.90 11.31
C LYS A 81 -2.99 5.44 10.33
N SER A 82 -4.18 5.74 10.84
CA SER A 82 -5.23 6.46 10.10
C SER A 82 -4.74 7.87 9.81
N SER A 83 -4.30 8.13 8.58
CA SER A 83 -4.21 9.51 8.09
C SER A 83 -5.55 9.83 7.42
N ASP A 84 -6.41 10.57 8.12
CA ASP A 84 -7.78 10.93 7.71
C ASP A 84 -7.87 11.81 6.45
N THR A 85 -6.77 12.02 5.74
CA THR A 85 -6.71 12.71 4.45
C THR A 85 -5.56 12.14 3.64
N ILE A 86 -5.71 10.94 3.08
CA ILE A 86 -4.85 10.51 1.96
C ILE A 86 -5.52 10.94 0.66
N VAL A 87 -5.45 12.23 0.39
CA VAL A 87 -5.71 12.75 -0.96
C VAL A 87 -4.35 12.71 -1.63
N PRO A 88 -4.08 11.79 -2.59
CA PRO A 88 -2.82 11.83 -3.31
C PRO A 88 -2.69 13.23 -3.94
N GLU A 89 -1.61 13.94 -3.63
CA GLU A 89 -1.41 15.35 -4.01
C GLU A 89 -1.45 15.58 -5.53
N ASN A 90 -1.47 14.53 -6.34
CA ASN A 90 -1.75 14.60 -7.76
C ASN A 90 -2.76 13.52 -8.20
N PRO A 91 -3.95 13.90 -8.72
CA PRO A 91 -4.73 12.98 -9.53
C PRO A 91 -3.84 12.57 -10.71
N VAL A 92 -3.65 11.27 -10.89
CA VAL A 92 -3.00 10.76 -12.11
C VAL A 92 -3.92 11.19 -13.24
N LYS A 93 -3.44 12.13 -14.06
CA LYS A 93 -4.13 12.68 -15.22
C LYS A 93 -4.44 11.60 -16.24
#